data_AF-A0A350PBZ0-F1
#
_entry.id   AF-A0A350PBZ0-F1
#
_cell.length_a   1.000
_cell.length_b   1.000
_cell.length_c   1.000
_cell.angle_alpha   90.00
_cell.angle_beta   90.00
_cell.angle_gamma   90.00
#
_symmetry.space_group_name_H-M   'P 1'
#
loop_
_entity.id
_entity.type
_entity.pdbx_description
1 polymer ?
#
loop_
_entity_poly.entity_id
_entity_poly.type
_entity_poly.pdbx_seq_one_letter_code
_entity_poly.pdbx_strand_id
1 'polypeptide(L)'
;MNMKLSIYIIVLLALISSPVLSQVTISGSVFDATTKEPLQGVNVYLSETTIGKQTNADGSFSFQTNLTGPFILVASSIGYQTERININIEKGENKSYSFSLKEKPIELDEIVVAADNTEWKSNFNRFQRFFIGDRKFSENTFFQNPEVLRFEGPNKQNKINVYTEAPLIIHNRDLGYIIETEFLQVHFNPDDNTGIYKLNTRFSEMESSDKNVIRRWNKNRSEAYKGSPAHFFKSLVLDDLRKERFKIVSMGSKIC
;
A
#
# COMPACT_ATOMS: atom_id res chain seq x y z
N MET A 1 44.86 28.44 26.54
CA MET A 1 43.41 28.17 26.40
C MET A 1 42.95 27.47 27.67
N ASN A 2 42.02 28.06 28.43
CA ASN A 2 41.63 27.55 29.74
C ASN A 2 41.05 26.13 29.61
N MET A 3 41.60 25.15 30.33
CA MET A 3 41.18 23.74 30.27
C MET A 3 39.67 23.55 30.50
N LYS A 4 39.05 24.43 31.29
CA LYS A 4 37.59 24.48 31.49
C LYS A 4 36.82 24.92 30.24
N LEU A 5 37.34 25.88 29.47
CA LEU A 5 36.70 26.37 28.24
C LEU A 5 36.68 25.29 27.15
N SER A 6 37.75 24.50 27.05
CA SER A 6 37.81 23.35 26.13
C SER A 6 36.78 22.27 26.46
N ILE A 7 36.50 22.02 27.75
CA ILE A 7 35.48 21.05 28.18
C ILE A 7 34.07 21.53 27.80
N TYR A 8 33.74 22.81 28.01
CA TYR A 8 32.44 23.37 27.60
C TYR A 8 32.23 23.29 26.08
N ILE A 9 33.27 23.52 25.29
CA ILE A 9 33.20 23.41 23.82
C ILE A 9 32.96 21.96 23.38
N ILE A 10 33.59 20.98 24.03
CA ILE A 10 33.40 19.55 23.72
C ILE A 10 31.97 19.10 24.07
N VAL A 11 31.44 19.51 25.21
CA VAL A 11 30.05 19.21 25.62
C VAL A 11 29.03 19.87 24.69
N LEU A 12 29.29 21.11 24.24
CA LEU A 12 28.44 21.81 23.29
C LEU A 12 28.45 21.15 21.90
N LEU A 13 29.61 20.69 21.39
CA LEU A 13 29.68 19.95 20.12
C LEU A 13 28.96 18.60 20.19
N ALA A 14 29.03 17.90 21.32
CA ALA A 14 28.33 16.62 21.52
C ALA A 14 26.79 16.76 21.59
N LEU A 15 26.27 17.96 21.91
CA LEU A 15 24.84 18.26 21.93
C LEU A 15 24.27 18.59 20.54
N ILE A 16 25.13 18.85 19.54
CA ILE A 16 24.73 19.22 18.17
C ILE A 16 24.73 18.00 17.22
N SER A 17 25.26 16.85 17.66
CA SER A 17 25.19 15.61 16.86
C SER A 17 23.78 15.01 16.88
N SER A 18 22.88 15.61 16.10
CA SER A 18 21.63 14.97 15.72
C SER A 18 21.95 13.73 14.87
N PRO A 19 21.40 12.55 15.17
CA PRO A 19 21.52 11.41 14.27
C PRO A 19 20.88 11.79 12.94
N VAL A 20 21.68 11.84 11.87
CA VAL A 20 21.15 11.94 10.50
C VAL A 20 20.38 10.64 10.25
N LEU A 21 19.06 10.74 10.13
CA LEU A 21 18.25 9.65 9.61
C LEU A 21 18.68 9.41 8.16
N SER A 22 19.41 8.32 7.92
CA SER A 22 19.85 7.95 6.59
C SER A 22 18.64 7.57 5.74
N GLN A 23 18.13 8.53 4.97
CA GLN A 23 17.14 8.28 3.93
C GLN A 23 17.80 7.51 2.80
N VAL A 24 17.06 6.54 2.27
CA VAL A 24 17.45 5.77 1.09
C VAL A 24 16.76 6.38 -0.11
N THR A 25 17.52 6.69 -1.15
CA THR A 25 16.97 7.12 -2.44
C THR A 25 16.74 5.89 -3.31
N ILE A 26 15.52 5.75 -3.80
CA ILE A 26 15.14 4.79 -4.84
C ILE A 26 14.91 5.59 -6.12
N SER A 27 15.70 5.29 -7.14
CA SER A 27 15.64 5.97 -8.43
C SER A 27 15.58 4.98 -9.58
N GLY A 28 15.39 5.50 -10.78
CA GLY A 28 15.40 4.67 -11.97
C GLY A 28 14.75 5.30 -13.17
N SER A 29 14.46 4.45 -14.16
CA SER A 29 13.78 4.85 -15.39
C SER A 29 12.76 3.79 -15.80
N VAL A 30 11.75 4.22 -16.55
CA VAL A 30 10.72 3.35 -17.11
C VAL A 30 10.66 3.55 -18.62
N PHE A 31 10.64 2.45 -19.36
CA PHE A 31 10.61 2.44 -20.82
C PHE A 31 9.49 1.55 -21.35
N ASP A 32 9.07 1.83 -22.58
CA ASP A 32 8.26 0.92 -23.37
C ASP A 32 9.09 -0.31 -23.76
N ALA A 33 8.54 -1.51 -23.57
CA ALA A 33 9.25 -2.74 -23.85
C ALA A 33 9.53 -2.98 -25.33
N THR A 34 8.71 -2.41 -26.22
CA THR A 34 8.77 -2.57 -27.67
C THR A 34 9.55 -1.43 -28.31
N THR A 35 9.11 -0.18 -28.11
CA THR A 35 9.71 1.00 -28.77
C THR A 35 11.01 1.44 -28.11
N LYS A 36 11.24 1.03 -26.85
CA LYS A 36 12.34 1.50 -25.98
C LYS A 36 12.29 2.99 -25.65
N GLU A 37 11.18 3.65 -25.95
CA GLU A 37 10.98 5.05 -25.60
C GLU A 37 10.74 5.21 -24.09
N PRO A 38 11.19 6.32 -23.47
CA PRO A 38 10.91 6.60 -22.07
C PRO A 38 9.42 6.85 -21.85
N LEU A 39 8.87 6.30 -20.76
CA LEU A 39 7.46 6.47 -20.42
C LEU A 39 7.28 7.53 -19.32
N GLN A 40 6.64 8.63 -19.67
CA GLN A 40 6.24 9.71 -18.74
C GLN A 40 4.96 9.35 -17.99
N GLY A 41 4.84 9.80 -16.74
CA GLY A 41 3.61 9.68 -15.95
C GLY A 41 3.33 8.29 -15.38
N VAL A 42 4.27 7.36 -15.50
CA VAL A 42 4.16 6.02 -14.90
C VAL A 42 4.26 6.14 -13.38
N ASN A 43 3.30 5.57 -12.66
CA ASN A 43 3.35 5.51 -11.20
C ASN A 43 4.37 4.47 -10.76
N VAL A 44 5.45 4.89 -10.11
CA VAL A 44 6.45 4.01 -9.49
C VAL A 44 6.39 4.12 -7.98
N TYR A 45 6.05 3.04 -7.28
CA TYR A 45 5.76 3.08 -5.84
C TYR A 45 6.15 1.80 -5.10
N LEU A 46 6.34 1.93 -3.78
CA LEU A 46 6.47 0.80 -2.88
C LEU A 46 5.06 0.32 -2.49
N SER A 47 4.71 -0.92 -2.86
CA SER A 47 3.40 -1.49 -2.56
C SER A 47 3.11 -1.48 -1.05
N GLU A 48 1.84 -1.27 -0.71
CA GLU A 48 1.33 -1.15 0.67
C GLU A 48 1.84 0.10 1.42
N THR A 49 2.28 1.13 0.70
CA THR A 49 2.77 2.38 1.30
C THR A 49 2.23 3.62 0.59
N THR A 50 2.49 4.79 1.17
CA THR A 50 2.27 6.10 0.55
C THR A 50 3.48 6.59 -0.28
N ILE A 51 4.52 5.78 -0.40
CA ILE A 51 5.81 6.19 -0.96
C ILE A 51 5.87 5.80 -2.43
N GLY A 52 6.02 6.81 -3.29
CA GLY A 52 6.22 6.64 -4.72
C GLY A 52 6.27 7.99 -5.44
N LYS A 53 6.54 7.93 -6.74
CA LYS A 53 6.62 9.09 -7.62
C LYS A 53 6.15 8.70 -9.02
N GLN A 54 5.65 9.66 -9.78
CA GLN A 54 5.48 9.51 -11.21
C GLN A 54 6.79 9.75 -11.95
N THR A 55 6.98 9.08 -13.08
CA THR A 55 8.09 9.36 -13.98
C THR A 55 7.96 10.72 -14.65
N ASN A 56 9.10 11.38 -14.86
CA ASN A 56 9.20 12.64 -15.60
C ASN A 56 9.15 12.41 -17.12
N ALA A 57 9.26 13.48 -17.91
CA ALA A 57 9.23 13.43 -19.37
C ALA A 57 10.32 12.54 -20.01
N ASP A 58 11.45 12.35 -19.33
CA ASP A 58 12.55 11.47 -19.74
C ASP A 58 12.39 10.03 -19.21
N GLY A 59 11.25 9.70 -18.62
CA GLY A 59 10.96 8.39 -18.03
C GLY A 59 11.66 8.14 -16.70
N SER A 60 12.38 9.12 -16.14
CA SER A 60 13.09 8.97 -14.86
C SER A 60 12.15 9.12 -13.65
N PHE A 61 12.42 8.38 -12.58
CA PHE A 61 11.78 8.57 -11.27
C PHE A 61 12.84 8.61 -10.16
N SER A 62 12.51 9.32 -9.07
CA SER A 62 13.32 9.32 -7.85
C SER A 62 12.46 9.71 -6.66
N PHE A 63 12.57 8.95 -5.57
CA PHE A 63 11.94 9.25 -4.28
C PHE A 63 12.77 8.71 -3.13
N GLN A 64 12.53 9.26 -1.94
CA GLN A 64 13.23 8.87 -0.72
C GLN A 64 12.31 8.09 0.21
N THR A 65 12.91 7.16 0.96
CA THR A 65 12.24 6.38 1.99
C THR A 65 13.16 6.17 3.18
N ASN A 66 12.56 6.06 4.36
CA ASN A 66 13.24 5.62 5.59
C ASN A 66 12.85 4.18 5.98
N LEU A 67 12.02 3.53 5.17
CA LEU A 67 11.63 2.14 5.36
C LEU A 67 12.81 1.21 5.04
N THR A 68 12.83 0.06 5.70
CA THR A 68 13.89 -0.96 5.53
C THR A 68 13.28 -2.35 5.49
N GLY A 69 13.91 -3.28 4.79
CA GLY A 69 13.45 -4.65 4.62
C GLY A 69 12.86 -4.94 3.24
N PRO A 70 12.12 -6.06 3.08
CA PRO A 70 11.61 -6.49 1.80
C PRO A 70 10.37 -5.68 1.37
N PHE A 71 10.35 -5.22 0.12
CA PHE A 71 9.24 -4.52 -0.51
C PHE A 71 9.05 -4.98 -1.96
N ILE A 72 7.87 -4.70 -2.51
CA ILE A 72 7.62 -4.82 -3.95
C ILE A 72 7.61 -3.40 -4.53
N LEU A 73 8.54 -3.13 -5.43
CA LEU A 73 8.55 -1.91 -6.23
C LEU A 73 7.69 -2.16 -7.47
N VAL A 74 6.69 -1.32 -7.68
CA VAL A 74 5.67 -1.50 -8.72
C VAL A 74 5.73 -0.31 -9.68
N ALA A 75 5.71 -0.58 -10.98
CA ALA A 75 5.55 0.41 -12.04
C ALA A 75 4.24 0.14 -12.79
N SER A 76 3.27 1.05 -12.67
CA SER A 76 1.92 0.92 -13.23
C SER A 76 1.53 2.15 -14.02
N SER A 77 0.96 1.93 -15.20
CA SER A 77 0.43 2.97 -16.08
C SER A 77 -0.78 2.44 -16.86
N ILE A 78 -1.71 3.32 -17.18
CA ILE A 78 -2.87 2.99 -17.99
C ILE A 78 -2.40 2.57 -19.39
N GLY A 79 -2.98 1.50 -19.94
CA GLY A 79 -2.60 0.96 -21.25
C GLY A 79 -1.34 0.08 -21.22
N TYR A 80 -0.73 -0.14 -20.06
CA TYR A 80 0.45 -0.98 -19.90
C TYR A 80 0.22 -2.11 -18.91
N GLN A 81 0.94 -3.21 -19.09
CA GLN A 81 1.03 -4.28 -18.10
C GLN A 81 1.91 -3.82 -16.94
N THR A 82 1.39 -3.92 -15.72
CA THR A 82 2.11 -3.56 -14.50
C THR A 82 3.30 -4.50 -14.26
N GLU A 83 4.48 -3.89 -14.09
CA GLU A 83 5.73 -4.57 -13.79
C GLU A 83 6.10 -4.45 -12.31
N ARG A 84 6.75 -5.49 -11.77
CA ARG A 84 7.01 -5.63 -10.32
C ARG A 84 8.39 -6.19 -10.07
N ILE A 85 9.11 -5.58 -9.12
CA ILE A 85 10.43 -6.05 -8.69
C ILE A 85 10.42 -6.21 -7.18
N ASN A 86 10.79 -7.40 -6.69
CA ASN A 86 11.06 -7.60 -5.28
C ASN A 86 12.39 -6.95 -4.92
N ILE A 87 12.38 -6.06 -3.94
CA ILE A 87 13.56 -5.31 -3.50
C ILE A 87 13.78 -5.47 -2.00
N ASN A 88 15.02 -5.38 -1.55
CA ASN A 88 15.37 -5.24 -0.14
C ASN A 88 15.96 -3.85 0.09
N ILE A 89 15.36 -3.06 0.97
CA ILE A 89 15.81 -1.70 1.27
C ILE A 89 16.70 -1.74 2.51
N GLU A 90 17.94 -1.30 2.38
CA GLU A 90 18.94 -1.27 3.45
C GLU A 90 19.34 0.17 3.74
N LYS A 91 19.66 0.47 5.00
CA LYS A 91 19.96 1.84 5.43
C LYS A 91 21.20 2.38 4.70
N GLY A 92 21.08 3.58 4.13
CA GLY A 92 22.18 4.28 3.47
C GLY A 92 22.59 3.73 2.10
N GLU A 93 21.87 2.74 1.57
CA GLU A 93 22.17 2.17 0.26
C GLU A 93 21.17 2.67 -0.78
N ASN A 94 21.56 3.68 -1.58
CA ASN A 94 20.74 4.13 -2.70
C ASN A 94 20.65 3.04 -3.77
N LYS A 95 19.46 2.82 -4.33
CA LYS A 95 19.22 1.77 -5.33
C LYS A 95 18.61 2.37 -6.59
N SER A 96 19.07 1.89 -7.73
CA SER A 96 18.54 2.27 -9.04
C SER A 96 17.91 1.05 -9.72
N TYR A 97 16.73 1.24 -10.28
CA TYR A 97 15.97 0.20 -10.97
C TYR A 97 15.59 0.63 -12.38
N SER A 98 15.34 -0.32 -13.26
CA SER A 98 14.84 -0.06 -14.60
C SER A 98 13.62 -0.94 -14.85
N PHE A 99 12.57 -0.34 -15.38
CA PHE A 99 11.33 -1.02 -15.76
C PHE A 99 11.14 -0.96 -17.26
N SER A 100 10.59 -2.03 -17.82
CA SER A 100 10.27 -2.16 -19.25
C SER A 100 8.83 -2.65 -19.36
N LEU A 101 7.89 -1.73 -19.56
CA LEU A 101 6.45 -2.03 -19.55
C LEU A 101 6.00 -2.46 -20.94
N LYS A 102 5.23 -3.54 -21.00
CA LYS A 102 4.58 -3.98 -22.26
C LYS A 102 3.23 -3.31 -22.38
N GLU A 103 2.88 -2.84 -23.57
CA GLU A 103 1.51 -2.39 -23.85
C GLU A 103 0.53 -3.52 -23.54
N LYS A 104 -0.53 -3.17 -22.82
CA LYS A 104 -1.66 -4.05 -22.58
C LYS A 104 -2.66 -3.80 -23.71
N PRO A 105 -3.04 -4.81 -24.51
CA PRO A 105 -4.13 -4.67 -25.45
C PRO A 105 -5.36 -4.16 -24.71
N ILE A 106 -5.94 -3.05 -25.18
CA ILE A 106 -7.22 -2.58 -24.67
C ILE A 106 -8.27 -3.53 -25.26
N GLU A 107 -8.57 -4.60 -24.55
CA GLU A 107 -9.80 -5.35 -24.78
C GLU A 107 -10.94 -4.46 -24.32
N LEU A 108 -11.60 -3.81 -25.30
CA LEU A 108 -12.86 -3.11 -25.08
C LEU A 108 -13.94 -4.17 -24.86
N ASP A 109 -13.92 -4.83 -23.71
CA ASP A 109 -15.11 -5.55 -23.26
C ASP A 109 -16.16 -4.49 -22.96
N GLU A 110 -17.28 -4.61 -23.68
CA GLU A 110 -18.43 -3.74 -23.53
C GLU A 110 -18.79 -3.67 -22.05
N ILE A 111 -18.79 -2.47 -21.46
CA ILE A 111 -19.21 -2.22 -20.07
C ILE A 111 -20.74 -2.40 -20.01
N VAL A 112 -21.19 -3.62 -20.24
CA VAL A 112 -22.49 -4.17 -19.89
C VAL A 112 -22.07 -5.18 -18.82
N VAL A 113 -22.34 -5.03 -17.53
CA VAL A 113 -23.64 -4.84 -16.93
C VAL A 113 -23.40 -4.52 -15.44
N ALA A 114 -23.62 -3.28 -14.98
CA ALA A 114 -23.58 -2.97 -13.54
C ALA A 114 -24.89 -2.33 -13.04
N ALA A 115 -25.53 -1.51 -13.87
CA ALA A 115 -26.73 -0.78 -13.47
C ALA A 115 -27.96 -1.70 -13.30
N ASP A 116 -28.12 -2.75 -14.13
CA ASP A 116 -29.31 -3.63 -14.12
C ASP A 116 -29.01 -5.13 -13.87
N ASN A 117 -27.75 -5.50 -13.62
CA ASN A 117 -27.41 -6.89 -13.30
C ASN A 117 -27.60 -7.19 -11.80
N THR A 118 -28.70 -7.86 -11.47
CA THR A 118 -29.02 -8.31 -10.10
C THR A 118 -27.93 -9.22 -9.52
N GLU A 119 -27.34 -10.09 -10.32
CA GLU A 119 -26.27 -10.99 -9.88
C GLU A 119 -24.99 -10.21 -9.54
N TRP A 120 -24.59 -9.28 -10.42
CA TRP A 120 -23.44 -8.42 -10.17
C TRP A 120 -23.64 -7.60 -8.89
N LYS A 121 -24.81 -6.99 -8.68
CA LYS A 121 -25.12 -6.23 -7.45
C LYS A 121 -25.05 -7.11 -6.20
N SER A 122 -25.56 -8.34 -6.28
CA SER A 122 -25.49 -9.30 -5.18
C SER A 122 -24.05 -9.65 -4.83
N ASN A 123 -23.24 -9.98 -5.84
CA ASN A 123 -21.82 -10.32 -5.66
C ASN A 123 -21.00 -9.11 -5.19
N PHE A 124 -21.26 -7.92 -5.71
CA PHE A 124 -20.64 -6.68 -5.24
C PHE A 124 -20.95 -6.41 -3.76
N ASN A 125 -22.19 -6.56 -3.32
CA ASN A 125 -22.56 -6.38 -1.92
C ASN A 125 -21.85 -7.38 -0.99
N ARG A 126 -21.67 -8.63 -1.43
CA ARG A 126 -20.91 -9.65 -0.70
C ARG A 126 -19.42 -9.30 -0.67
N PHE A 127 -18.87 -8.92 -1.81
CA PHE A 127 -17.48 -8.49 -1.94
C PHE A 127 -17.17 -7.27 -1.08
N GLN A 128 -18.06 -6.28 -1.00
CA GLN A 128 -17.89 -5.10 -0.16
C GLN A 128 -17.74 -5.50 1.32
N ARG A 129 -18.56 -6.44 1.80
CA ARG A 129 -18.46 -6.97 3.18
C ARG A 129 -17.18 -7.76 3.39
N PHE A 130 -16.74 -8.53 2.40
CA PHE A 130 -15.48 -9.27 2.43
C PHE A 130 -14.26 -8.33 2.50
N PHE A 131 -14.24 -7.34 1.61
CA PHE A 131 -13.05 -6.56 1.30
C PHE A 131 -12.86 -5.36 2.23
N ILE A 132 -13.94 -4.61 2.51
CA ILE A 132 -13.87 -3.45 3.42
C ILE A 132 -14.05 -3.88 4.88
N GLY A 133 -14.91 -4.88 5.13
CA GLY A 133 -15.26 -5.32 6.48
C GLY A 133 -16.24 -4.41 7.21
N ASP A 134 -16.40 -4.62 8.51
CA ASP A 134 -17.44 -4.05 9.37
C ASP A 134 -16.90 -3.23 10.56
N ARG A 135 -15.63 -2.81 10.49
CA ARG A 135 -14.95 -2.09 11.58
C ARG A 135 -15.27 -0.59 11.56
N LYS A 136 -14.95 0.11 12.66
CA LYS A 136 -15.19 1.55 12.88
C LYS A 136 -14.90 2.47 11.68
N PHE A 137 -13.86 2.20 10.90
CA PHE A 137 -13.46 3.05 9.76
C PHE A 137 -13.91 2.52 8.39
N SER A 138 -14.78 1.50 8.35
CA SER A 138 -15.39 1.01 7.10
C SER A 138 -16.56 1.88 6.65
N GLU A 139 -17.26 2.55 7.56
CA GLU A 139 -18.48 3.32 7.26
C GLU A 139 -18.27 4.41 6.20
N ASN A 140 -17.15 5.14 6.28
CA ASN A 140 -16.78 6.15 5.28
C ASN A 140 -15.73 5.64 4.28
N THR A 141 -15.75 4.34 3.99
CA THR A 141 -14.96 3.71 2.94
C THR A 141 -15.86 3.29 1.77
N PHE A 142 -15.54 3.72 0.55
CA PHE A 142 -16.33 3.38 -0.64
C PHE A 142 -15.47 3.20 -1.89
N PHE A 143 -15.95 2.39 -2.83
CA PHE A 143 -15.35 2.19 -4.15
C PHE A 143 -15.77 3.35 -5.07
N GLN A 144 -14.80 4.03 -5.70
CA GLN A 144 -15.07 5.11 -6.66
C GLN A 144 -15.50 4.57 -8.03
N ASN A 145 -14.88 3.48 -8.48
CA ASN A 145 -15.08 2.86 -9.79
C ASN A 145 -15.43 1.37 -9.67
N PRO A 146 -16.49 0.98 -8.94
CA PRO A 146 -16.81 -0.43 -8.71
C PRO A 146 -17.08 -1.21 -9.99
N GLU A 147 -17.48 -0.56 -11.08
CA GLU A 147 -17.75 -1.15 -12.39
C GLU A 147 -16.54 -1.84 -13.04
N VAL A 148 -15.31 -1.58 -12.56
CA VAL A 148 -14.11 -2.31 -13.02
C VAL A 148 -14.05 -3.74 -12.50
N LEU A 149 -14.89 -4.09 -11.52
CA LEU A 149 -14.94 -5.42 -10.91
C LEU A 149 -15.66 -6.41 -11.82
N ARG A 150 -15.05 -7.58 -11.95
CA ARG A 150 -15.65 -8.78 -12.55
C ARG A 150 -15.70 -9.88 -11.52
N PHE A 151 -16.80 -10.61 -11.49
CA PHE A 151 -17.06 -11.70 -10.55
C PHE A 151 -17.26 -12.99 -11.32
N GLU A 152 -16.60 -14.07 -10.91
CA GLU A 152 -16.80 -15.41 -11.44
C GLU A 152 -17.04 -16.42 -10.33
N GLY A 153 -17.96 -17.36 -10.56
CA GLY A 153 -18.37 -18.35 -9.57
C GLY A 153 -19.70 -17.99 -8.89
N PRO A 154 -20.11 -18.71 -7.83
CA PRO A 154 -19.30 -19.60 -7.02
C PRO A 154 -18.79 -20.83 -7.77
N ASN A 155 -17.53 -21.19 -7.58
CA ASN A 155 -16.96 -22.42 -8.15
C ASN A 155 -17.35 -23.68 -7.33
N LYS A 156 -16.85 -24.87 -7.71
CA LYS A 156 -17.10 -26.14 -6.99
C LYS A 156 -16.69 -26.12 -5.50
N GLN A 157 -15.84 -25.18 -5.09
CA GLN A 157 -15.39 -24.99 -3.71
C GLN A 157 -16.14 -23.84 -3.01
N ASN A 158 -17.25 -23.38 -3.59
CA ASN A 158 -18.04 -22.26 -3.11
C ASN A 158 -17.25 -20.95 -2.98
N LYS A 159 -16.34 -20.68 -3.91
CA LYS A 159 -15.57 -19.44 -3.96
C LYS A 159 -15.99 -18.56 -5.13
N ILE A 160 -16.14 -17.27 -4.87
CA ILE A 160 -16.27 -16.22 -5.89
C ILE A 160 -14.87 -15.66 -6.13
N ASN A 161 -14.40 -15.73 -7.38
CA ASN A 161 -13.20 -15.04 -7.83
C ASN A 161 -13.54 -13.61 -8.22
N VAL A 162 -12.62 -12.69 -7.95
CA VAL A 162 -12.79 -11.28 -8.27
C VAL A 162 -11.61 -10.81 -9.10
N TYR A 163 -11.89 -10.16 -10.22
CA TYR A 163 -10.91 -9.58 -11.12
C TYR A 163 -11.19 -8.10 -11.33
N THR A 164 -10.19 -7.39 -11.85
CA THR A 164 -10.27 -5.96 -12.14
C THR A 164 -9.68 -5.69 -13.52
N GLU A 165 -10.41 -4.99 -14.37
CA GLU A 165 -9.92 -4.59 -15.70
C GLU A 165 -8.94 -3.40 -15.64
N ALA A 166 -9.12 -2.55 -14.64
CA ALA A 166 -8.29 -1.40 -14.28
C ALA A 166 -8.10 -1.35 -12.76
N PRO A 167 -7.12 -0.57 -12.23
CA PRO A 167 -6.95 -0.41 -10.79
C PRO A 167 -8.27 0.01 -10.10
N LEU A 168 -8.61 -0.68 -9.02
CA LEU A 168 -9.76 -0.33 -8.19
C LEU A 168 -9.38 0.83 -7.26
N ILE A 169 -10.20 1.87 -7.27
CA ILE A 169 -10.00 3.09 -6.50
C ILE A 169 -10.96 3.09 -5.31
N ILE A 170 -10.42 3.23 -4.11
CA ILE A 170 -11.15 3.18 -2.84
C ILE A 170 -10.86 4.45 -2.06
N HIS A 171 -11.91 5.12 -1.59
CA HIS A 171 -11.79 6.30 -0.75
C HIS A 171 -12.06 5.90 0.69
N ASN A 172 -11.09 6.07 1.59
CA ASN A 172 -11.31 5.98 3.02
C ASN A 172 -11.24 7.39 3.62
N ARG A 173 -12.40 8.01 3.83
CA ARG A 173 -12.47 9.40 4.33
C ARG A 173 -12.17 9.53 5.83
N ASP A 174 -12.32 8.45 6.59
CA ASP A 174 -11.99 8.44 8.02
C ASP A 174 -10.48 8.40 8.27
N LEU A 175 -9.76 7.74 7.38
CA LEU A 175 -8.30 7.68 7.40
C LEU A 175 -7.64 8.71 6.48
N GLY A 176 -8.41 9.39 5.63
CA GLY A 176 -7.88 10.37 4.69
C GLY A 176 -6.97 9.73 3.65
N TYR A 177 -7.36 8.59 3.09
CA TYR A 177 -6.61 7.89 2.05
C TYR A 177 -7.45 7.68 0.80
N ILE A 178 -6.84 7.92 -0.36
CA ILE A 178 -7.24 7.33 -1.63
C ILE A 178 -6.33 6.11 -1.83
N ILE A 179 -6.94 4.96 -2.08
CA ILE A 179 -6.26 3.67 -2.20
C ILE A 179 -6.49 3.18 -3.62
N GLU A 180 -5.42 2.98 -4.37
CA GLU A 180 -5.46 2.42 -5.72
C GLU A 180 -4.89 1.00 -5.63
N THR A 181 -5.63 0.01 -6.09
CA THR A 181 -5.21 -1.39 -5.94
C THR A 181 -5.43 -2.22 -7.19
N GLU A 182 -4.43 -3.04 -7.51
CA GLU A 182 -4.51 -4.06 -8.55
C GLU A 182 -4.61 -5.46 -7.94
N PHE A 183 -5.48 -6.30 -8.49
CA PHE A 183 -5.72 -7.63 -7.96
C PHE A 183 -4.74 -8.63 -8.58
N LEU A 184 -3.90 -9.25 -7.75
CA LEU A 184 -3.09 -10.40 -8.15
C LEU A 184 -3.85 -11.70 -7.97
N GLN A 185 -4.58 -11.81 -6.86
CA GLN A 185 -5.43 -12.95 -6.56
C GLN A 185 -6.46 -12.52 -5.53
N VAL A 186 -7.74 -12.52 -5.90
CA VAL A 186 -8.82 -12.25 -4.94
C VAL A 186 -9.91 -13.31 -5.10
N HIS A 187 -10.19 -14.01 -4.02
CA HIS A 187 -11.34 -14.90 -3.94
C HIS A 187 -11.87 -14.99 -2.52
N PHE A 188 -13.18 -15.20 -2.39
CA PHE A 188 -13.82 -15.34 -1.09
C PHE A 188 -14.98 -16.34 -1.13
N ASN A 189 -15.25 -16.94 0.02
CA ASN A 189 -16.44 -17.74 0.26
C ASN A 189 -17.58 -16.78 0.67
N PRO A 190 -18.70 -16.72 -0.08
CA PRO A 190 -19.78 -15.79 0.20
C PRO A 190 -20.58 -16.11 1.46
N ASP A 191 -20.47 -17.32 2.01
CA ASP A 191 -21.27 -17.77 3.15
C ASP A 191 -20.65 -17.39 4.50
N ASP A 192 -19.33 -17.49 4.61
CA ASP A 192 -18.59 -17.23 5.85
C ASP A 192 -17.67 -16.00 5.77
N ASN A 193 -17.63 -15.33 4.61
CA ASN A 193 -16.82 -14.15 4.36
C ASN A 193 -15.30 -14.39 4.54
N THR A 194 -14.85 -15.63 4.40
CA THR A 194 -13.42 -15.98 4.43
C THR A 194 -12.83 -15.98 3.03
N GLY A 195 -11.54 -15.69 2.90
CA GLY A 195 -10.92 -15.61 1.59
C GLY A 195 -9.48 -15.14 1.61
N ILE A 196 -8.97 -14.86 0.42
CA ILE A 196 -7.63 -14.36 0.19
C ILE A 196 -7.74 -13.13 -0.72
N TYR A 197 -7.01 -12.08 -0.37
CA TYR A 197 -6.67 -11.00 -1.28
C TYR A 197 -5.16 -10.84 -1.33
N LYS A 198 -4.60 -10.87 -2.53
CA LYS A 198 -3.22 -10.53 -2.84
C LYS A 198 -3.27 -9.35 -3.80
N LEU A 199 -2.71 -8.24 -3.38
CA LEU A 199 -2.89 -6.94 -4.01
C LEU A 199 -1.54 -6.31 -4.31
N ASN A 200 -1.51 -5.36 -5.24
CA ASN A 200 -0.53 -4.29 -5.21
C ASN A 200 -1.29 -3.01 -4.94
N THR A 201 -0.96 -2.37 -3.83
CA THR A 201 -1.73 -1.24 -3.35
C THR A 201 -0.85 -0.02 -3.21
N ARG A 202 -1.34 1.09 -3.75
CA ARG A 202 -0.76 2.42 -3.58
C ARG A 202 -1.69 3.24 -2.71
N PHE A 203 -1.15 3.83 -1.65
CA PHE A 203 -1.88 4.80 -0.84
C PHE A 203 -1.51 6.21 -1.26
N SER A 204 -2.50 7.09 -1.35
CA SER A 204 -2.32 8.54 -1.48
C SER A 204 -3.05 9.22 -0.34
N GLU A 205 -2.41 10.19 0.30
CA GLU A 205 -3.08 10.98 1.33
C GLU A 205 -4.03 11.98 0.68
N MET A 206 -5.24 12.10 1.25
CA MET A 206 -6.15 13.17 0.88
C MET A 206 -5.60 14.51 1.37
N GLU A 207 -5.86 15.57 0.61
CA GLU A 207 -5.48 16.93 1.00
C GLU A 207 -6.65 17.65 1.68
N SER A 208 -6.32 18.49 2.67
CA SER A 208 -7.28 19.39 3.30
C SER A 208 -6.55 20.61 3.84
N SER A 209 -7.15 21.79 3.66
CA SER A 209 -6.66 23.02 4.30
C SER A 209 -7.03 23.10 5.79
N ASP A 210 -7.99 22.29 6.26
CA ASP A 210 -8.40 22.25 7.66
C ASP A 210 -7.48 21.36 8.50
N LYS A 211 -6.69 22.00 9.38
CA LYS A 211 -5.78 21.30 10.30
C LYS A 211 -6.50 20.34 11.25
N ASN A 212 -7.77 20.58 11.59
CA ASN A 212 -8.54 19.68 12.45
C ASN A 212 -8.87 18.38 11.72
N VAL A 213 -9.17 18.45 10.43
CA VAL A 213 -9.39 17.27 9.58
C VAL A 213 -8.11 16.44 9.51
N ILE A 214 -6.97 17.07 9.21
CA ILE A 214 -5.66 16.39 9.18
C ILE A 214 -5.33 15.75 10.54
N ARG A 215 -5.55 16.46 11.65
CA ARG A 215 -5.33 15.93 13.00
C ARG A 215 -6.22 14.74 13.30
N ARG A 216 -7.49 14.77 12.87
CA ARG A 216 -8.43 13.65 13.01
C ARG A 216 -7.96 12.44 12.21
N TRP A 217 -7.54 12.61 10.96
CA TRP A 217 -7.00 11.52 10.15
C TRP A 217 -5.78 10.88 10.81
N ASN A 218 -4.82 11.67 11.28
CA ASN A 218 -3.64 11.14 11.97
C ASN A 218 -4.00 10.37 13.25
N LYS A 219 -5.00 10.85 14.01
CA LYS A 219 -5.53 10.13 15.17
C LYS A 219 -6.18 8.79 14.75
N ASN A 220 -7.03 8.81 13.74
CA ASN A 220 -7.73 7.62 13.25
C ASN A 220 -6.75 6.58 12.67
N ARG A 221 -5.73 7.01 11.93
CA ARG A 221 -4.64 6.15 11.42
C ARG A 221 -3.88 5.47 12.57
N SER A 222 -3.56 6.21 13.64
CA SER A 222 -2.94 5.64 14.83
C SER A 222 -3.85 4.63 15.54
N GLU A 223 -5.16 4.91 15.61
CA GLU A 223 -6.15 3.99 16.17
C GLU A 223 -6.29 2.72 15.33
N ALA A 224 -6.38 2.83 14.00
CA ALA A 224 -6.47 1.70 13.07
C ALA A 224 -5.21 0.81 13.13
N TYR A 225 -4.03 1.42 13.31
CA TYR A 225 -2.80 0.68 13.48
C TYR A 225 -2.77 -0.12 14.78
N LYS A 226 -3.18 0.46 15.91
CA LYS A 226 -3.10 -0.19 17.22
C LYS A 226 -3.96 -1.44 17.29
N GLY A 227 -3.31 -2.57 17.53
CA GLY A 227 -3.97 -3.88 17.64
C GLY A 227 -4.19 -4.58 16.29
N SER A 228 -3.82 -3.93 15.18
CA SER A 228 -3.79 -4.58 13.85
C SER A 228 -2.74 -5.71 13.80
N PRO A 229 -2.85 -6.64 12.82
CA PRO A 229 -1.81 -7.62 12.55
C PRO A 229 -0.43 -6.98 12.30
N ALA A 230 -0.38 -5.85 11.58
CA ALA A 230 0.87 -5.13 11.33
C ALA A 230 1.51 -4.61 12.62
N HIS A 231 0.70 -4.11 13.57
CA HIS A 231 1.19 -3.74 14.89
C HIS A 231 1.71 -4.96 15.64
N PHE A 232 0.94 -6.05 15.68
CA PHE A 232 1.35 -7.29 16.32
C PHE A 232 2.68 -7.83 15.77
N PHE A 233 2.81 -7.98 14.45
CA PHE A 233 4.03 -8.50 13.84
C PHE A 233 5.22 -7.56 14.02
N LYS A 234 5.02 -6.24 13.96
CA LYS A 234 6.09 -5.29 14.30
C LYS A 234 6.52 -5.44 15.75
N SER A 235 5.59 -5.52 16.69
CA SER A 235 5.88 -5.74 18.11
C SER A 235 6.56 -7.09 18.37
N LEU A 236 6.21 -8.13 17.61
CA LEU A 236 6.86 -9.44 17.67
C LEU A 236 8.33 -9.36 17.22
N VAL A 237 8.59 -8.71 16.08
CA VAL A 237 9.96 -8.54 15.54
C VAL A 237 10.83 -7.67 16.45
N LEU A 238 10.24 -6.67 17.10
CA LEU A 238 10.95 -5.77 18.03
C LEU A 238 11.03 -6.29 19.47
N ASP A 239 10.53 -7.50 19.75
CA ASP A 239 10.44 -8.09 21.09
C ASP A 239 9.70 -7.21 22.13
N ASP A 240 8.73 -6.42 21.66
CA ASP A 240 8.02 -5.40 22.44
C ASP A 240 6.56 -5.79 22.76
N LEU A 241 6.19 -7.07 22.57
CA LEU A 241 4.80 -7.57 22.70
C LEU A 241 4.14 -7.19 24.03
N ARG A 242 4.81 -7.45 25.17
CA ARG A 242 4.25 -7.18 26.51
C ARG A 242 4.01 -5.68 26.74
N LYS A 243 4.93 -4.84 26.28
CA LYS A 243 4.85 -3.39 26.35
C LYS A 243 3.69 -2.85 25.51
N GLU A 244 3.50 -3.42 24.32
CA GLU A 244 2.38 -3.12 23.42
C GLU A 244 1.09 -3.88 23.78
N ARG A 245 1.07 -4.55 24.94
CA ARG A 245 -0.08 -5.25 25.54
C ARG A 245 -0.59 -6.45 24.74
N PHE A 246 0.22 -6.99 23.83
CA PHE A 246 -0.04 -8.27 23.20
C PHE A 246 0.33 -9.42 24.13
N LYS A 247 -0.46 -10.50 24.07
CA LYS A 247 -0.17 -11.78 24.74
C LYS A 247 -0.32 -12.89 23.73
N ILE A 248 0.70 -13.74 23.61
CA ILE A 248 0.60 -14.99 22.85
C ILE A 248 0.04 -16.03 23.80
N VAL A 249 -1.07 -16.64 23.42
CA VAL A 249 -1.70 -17.73 24.16
C VAL A 249 -1.69 -18.97 23.30
N SER A 250 -1.16 -20.07 23.84
CA SER A 250 -1.29 -21.40 23.23
C SER A 250 -2.61 -22.00 23.70
N MET A 251 -3.52 -22.30 22.77
CA MET A 251 -4.68 -23.13 23.08
C MET A 251 -4.22 -24.58 23.22
N GLY A 252 -3.70 -24.92 24.40
CA GLY A 252 -3.30 -26.31 24.73
C GLY A 252 -2.22 -26.47 25.79
N SER A 253 -1.42 -25.45 26.12
CA SER A 253 -0.46 -25.51 27.24
C SER A 253 0.18 -24.14 27.48
N LYS A 254 0.29 -23.73 28.75
CA LYS A 254 1.07 -22.54 29.15
C LYS A 254 2.51 -22.70 28.66
N ILE A 255 3.00 -21.76 27.87
CA ILE A 255 4.43 -21.60 27.61
C ILE A 255 4.93 -20.62 28.67
N CYS A 256 5.83 -21.11 29.52
CA CYS A 256 6.53 -20.35 30.58
C CYS A 256 7.43 -19.26 30.00
#